data_AF-A0A538I5R2-F1
#
_entry.id   AF-A0A538I5R2-F1
#
_cell.length_a   1.000
_cell.length_b   1.000
_cell.length_c   1.000
_cell.angle_alpha   90.00
_cell.angle_beta   90.00
_cell.angle_gamma   90.00
#
_symmetry.space_group_name_H-M   'P 1'
#
loop_
_entity.id
_entity.type
_entity.pdbx_description
1 polymer ?
#
loop_
_entity_poly.entity_id
_entity_poly.type
_entity_poly.pdbx_seq_one_letter_code
_entity_poly.pdbx_strand_id
1 'polypeptide(L)'
;MVGTLLAEVHLRHRRPEAARALLHQVRSLTQSMPTYFYEPEIFRVEAELLRLDGREDEGRRLLLRAISTAQEHGSWALAVRSALAPSRLPSATREADLRLLADLVERLPPENDTDYGRDARALLGEGRRTDGPLESDELCRAPVGARPRRGPATDGASSRRGRR
;
A
#
# COMPACT_ATOMS: atom_id res chain seq x y z
N MET A 1 20.28 1.64 -8.06
CA MET A 1 18.84 2.04 -8.03
C MET A 1 18.02 1.46 -9.19
N VAL A 2 18.51 1.44 -10.44
CA VAL A 2 17.74 0.93 -11.60
C VAL A 2 17.17 -0.49 -11.38
N GLY A 3 17.94 -1.39 -10.76
CA GLY A 3 17.50 -2.77 -10.50
C GLY A 3 16.28 -2.89 -9.57
N THR A 4 16.18 -2.09 -8.49
CA THR A 4 15.01 -2.12 -7.59
C THR A 4 13.77 -1.51 -8.24
N LEU A 5 13.95 -0.47 -9.06
CA LEU A 5 12.86 0.10 -9.86
C LEU A 5 12.34 -0.91 -10.90
N LEU A 6 13.24 -1.63 -11.57
CA LEU A 6 12.84 -2.67 -12.53
C LEU A 6 12.11 -3.82 -11.83
N ALA A 7 12.59 -4.25 -10.65
CA ALA A 7 11.89 -5.23 -9.82
C ALA A 7 10.48 -4.76 -9.46
N GLU A 8 10.31 -3.49 -9.06
CA GLU A 8 8.99 -2.90 -8.78
C GLU A 8 8.06 -2.92 -10.01
N VAL A 9 8.58 -2.62 -11.21
CA VAL A 9 7.81 -2.75 -12.46
C VAL A 9 7.34 -4.19 -12.67
N HIS A 10 8.20 -5.19 -12.44
CA HIS A 10 7.79 -6.59 -12.52
C HIS A 10 6.69 -6.95 -11.51
N LEU A 11 6.74 -6.42 -10.30
CA LEU A 11 5.67 -6.61 -9.31
C LEU A 11 4.34 -6.03 -9.77
N ARG A 12 4.34 -4.81 -10.34
CA ARG A 12 3.13 -4.18 -10.92
C ARG A 12 2.51 -5.02 -12.05
N HIS A 13 3.34 -5.75 -12.80
CA HIS A 13 2.89 -6.68 -13.84
C HIS A 13 2.65 -8.11 -13.35
N ARG A 14 2.55 -8.34 -12.03
CA ARG A 14 2.31 -9.66 -11.43
C ARG A 14 3.35 -10.71 -11.85
N ARG A 15 4.62 -10.31 -11.95
CA ARG A 15 5.78 -11.19 -12.25
C ARG A 15 6.71 -11.30 -11.03
N PRO A 16 6.26 -11.91 -9.92
CA PRO A 16 7.04 -11.94 -8.67
C PRO A 16 8.37 -12.68 -8.82
N GLU A 17 8.45 -13.74 -9.63
CA GLU A 17 9.70 -14.48 -9.84
C GLU A 17 10.78 -13.63 -10.53
N ALA A 18 10.39 -12.81 -11.51
CA ALA A 18 11.31 -11.90 -12.17
C ALA A 18 11.82 -10.81 -11.22
N ALA A 19 10.94 -10.28 -10.37
CA ALA A 19 11.33 -9.32 -9.34
C ALA A 19 12.28 -9.94 -8.31
N ARG A 20 12.03 -11.18 -7.89
CA ARG A 20 12.89 -11.93 -6.95
C ARG A 20 14.28 -12.18 -7.55
N ALA A 21 14.35 -12.60 -8.82
CA ALA A 21 15.62 -12.78 -9.51
C ALA A 21 16.43 -11.48 -9.62
N LEU A 22 15.77 -10.36 -9.93
CA LEU A 22 16.40 -9.04 -9.98
C LEU A 22 16.91 -8.59 -8.60
N LEU A 23 16.12 -8.78 -7.54
CA LEU A 23 16.55 -8.42 -6.18
C LEU A 23 17.75 -9.24 -5.73
N HIS A 24 17.81 -10.53 -6.08
CA HIS A 24 18.98 -11.36 -5.84
C HIS A 24 20.22 -10.81 -6.56
N GLN A 25 20.10 -10.43 -7.82
CA GLN A 25 21.20 -9.81 -8.58
C GLN A 25 21.63 -8.47 -7.97
N VAL A 26 20.67 -7.61 -7.61
CA VAL A 26 20.96 -6.31 -6.97
C VAL A 26 21.74 -6.53 -5.68
N ARG A 27 21.29 -7.44 -4.81
CA ARG A 27 22.00 -7.77 -3.56
C ARG A 27 23.42 -8.25 -3.80
N SER A 28 23.60 -9.18 -4.74
CA SER A 28 24.93 -9.71 -5.08
C SER A 28 25.87 -8.60 -5.55
N LEU A 29 25.37 -7.64 -6.34
CA LEU A 29 26.15 -6.50 -6.80
C LEU A 29 26.48 -5.52 -5.67
N THR A 30 25.51 -5.22 -4.80
CA THR A 30 25.67 -4.21 -3.75
C THR A 30 26.40 -4.71 -2.52
N GLN A 31 26.54 -6.02 -2.32
CA GLN A 31 27.22 -6.61 -1.15
C GLN A 31 28.67 -6.12 -1.00
N SER A 32 29.34 -5.79 -2.10
CA SER A 32 30.72 -5.25 -2.10
C SER A 32 30.78 -3.72 -2.01
N MET A 33 29.64 -3.03 -1.96
CA MET A 33 29.55 -1.57 -2.09
C MET A 33 28.79 -0.95 -0.89
N PRO A 34 29.35 -1.03 0.33
CA PRO A 34 28.67 -0.60 1.57
C PRO A 34 28.43 0.91 1.64
N THR A 35 29.09 1.70 0.81
CA THR A 35 28.97 3.16 0.77
C THR A 35 27.70 3.66 0.09
N TYR A 36 26.91 2.79 -0.54
CA TYR A 36 25.72 3.22 -1.25
C TYR A 36 24.41 2.89 -0.51
N PHE A 37 23.55 3.89 -0.41
CA PHE A 37 22.27 3.86 0.30
C PHE A 37 21.17 3.07 -0.45
N TYR A 38 21.46 1.85 -0.92
CA TYR A 38 20.52 1.03 -1.69
C TYR A 38 19.64 0.11 -0.83
N GLU A 39 20.10 -0.24 0.38
CA GLU A 39 19.42 -1.20 1.25
C GLU A 39 17.95 -0.86 1.54
N PRO A 40 17.55 0.40 1.81
CA PRO A 40 16.15 0.71 2.05
C PRO A 40 15.23 0.32 0.89
N GLU A 41 15.67 0.56 -0.35
CA GLU A 41 14.87 0.21 -1.53
C GLU A 41 14.81 -1.29 -1.78
N ILE A 42 15.87 -2.04 -1.44
CA ILE A 42 15.86 -3.51 -1.52
C ILE A 42 14.82 -4.05 -0.53
N PHE A 43 14.88 -3.62 0.74
CA PHE A 43 13.93 -4.03 1.77
C PHE A 43 12.49 -3.65 1.41
N ARG A 44 12.25 -2.46 0.85
CA ARG A 44 10.92 -2.04 0.44
C ARG A 44 10.32 -2.93 -0.65
N VAL A 45 11.08 -3.27 -1.70
CA VAL A 45 10.57 -4.10 -2.81
C VAL A 45 10.38 -5.55 -2.36
N GLU A 46 11.23 -6.06 -1.48
CA GLU A 46 11.05 -7.39 -0.88
C GLU A 46 9.84 -7.49 0.03
N ALA A 47 9.51 -6.40 0.74
CA ALA A 47 8.32 -6.37 1.56
C ALA A 47 7.06 -6.51 0.71
N GLU A 48 7.05 -5.89 -0.48
CA GLU A 48 5.97 -6.02 -1.44
C GLU A 48 5.88 -7.44 -2.01
N LEU A 49 7.01 -8.12 -2.24
CA LEU A 49 7.03 -9.55 -2.58
C LEU A 49 6.40 -10.41 -1.47
N LEU A 50 6.84 -10.23 -0.22
CA LEU A 50 6.30 -10.96 0.93
C LEU A 50 4.79 -10.76 1.06
N ARG A 51 4.32 -9.54 0.83
CA ARG A 51 2.89 -9.21 0.85
C ARG A 51 2.12 -9.93 -0.26
N LEU A 52 2.66 -9.98 -1.48
CA LEU A 52 2.05 -10.74 -2.58
C LEU A 52 2.00 -12.25 -2.28
N ASP A 53 2.94 -12.75 -1.49
CA ASP A 53 2.97 -14.14 -0.99
C ASP A 53 2.07 -14.34 0.26
N GLY A 54 1.28 -13.34 0.67
CA GLY A 54 0.37 -13.41 1.82
C GLY A 54 1.05 -13.27 3.19
N ARG A 55 2.34 -12.94 3.24
CA ARG A 55 3.15 -12.81 4.46
C ARG A 55 3.18 -11.36 4.94
N GLU A 56 2.01 -10.81 5.25
CA GLU A 56 1.83 -9.38 5.52
C GLU A 56 2.66 -8.88 6.72
N ASP A 57 2.67 -9.61 7.84
CA ASP A 57 3.43 -9.23 9.04
C ASP A 57 4.95 -9.16 8.79
N GLU A 58 5.46 -10.10 8.00
CA GLU A 58 6.88 -10.13 7.62
C GLU A 58 7.20 -8.99 6.66
N GLY A 59 6.33 -8.72 5.69
CA GLY A 59 6.44 -7.57 4.81
C GLY A 59 6.45 -6.26 5.61
N ARG A 60 5.56 -6.11 6.59
CA ARG A 60 5.52 -4.92 7.46
C ARG A 60 6.80 -4.76 8.28
N ARG A 61 7.32 -5.82 8.89
CA ARG A 61 8.61 -5.77 9.60
C ARG A 61 9.75 -5.30 8.68
N LEU A 62 9.75 -5.76 7.43
CA LEU A 62 10.77 -5.38 6.45
C LEU A 62 10.62 -3.92 6.00
N LEU A 63 9.40 -3.39 5.88
CA LEU A 63 9.13 -1.97 5.63
C LEU A 63 9.63 -1.08 6.78
N LEU A 64 9.37 -1.47 8.03
CA LEU A 64 9.89 -0.74 9.19
C LEU A 64 11.41 -0.73 9.22
N ARG A 65 12.04 -1.84 8.85
CA ARG A 65 13.51 -1.91 8.67
C ARG A 65 13.98 -0.98 7.56
N ALA A 66 13.30 -0.94 6.41
CA ALA A 66 13.60 -0.03 5.32
C ALA A 66 13.56 1.44 5.76
N ILE A 67 12.55 1.81 6.55
CA ILE A 67 12.40 3.16 7.13
C ILE A 67 13.58 3.48 8.06
N SER A 68 13.88 2.60 9.02
CA SER A 68 15.02 2.79 9.95
C SER A 68 16.34 2.98 9.21
N THR A 69 16.65 2.07 8.28
CA THR A 69 17.87 2.14 7.48
C THR A 69 17.92 3.41 6.62
N ALA A 70 16.79 3.86 6.05
CA ALA A 70 16.75 5.13 5.32
C ALA A 70 17.03 6.34 6.23
N GLN A 71 16.52 6.33 7.47
CA GLN A 71 16.77 7.38 8.46
C GLN A 71 18.23 7.40 8.91
N GLU A 72 18.81 6.23 9.17
CA GLU A 72 20.24 6.06 9.51
C GLU A 72 21.15 6.60 8.40
N HIS A 73 20.74 6.42 7.14
CA HIS A 73 21.41 6.96 5.96
C HIS A 73 21.14 8.46 5.71
N GLY A 74 20.32 9.12 6.53
CA GLY A 74 19.91 10.52 6.33
C GLY A 74 18.98 10.74 5.13
N SER A 75 18.46 9.67 4.54
CA SER A 75 17.64 9.70 3.33
C SER A 75 16.14 9.73 3.66
N TRP A 76 15.66 10.86 4.16
CA TRP A 76 14.24 11.08 4.52
C TRP A 76 13.27 10.76 3.39
N ALA A 77 13.67 11.04 2.16
CA ALA A 77 12.86 10.79 0.97
C ALA A 77 12.53 9.29 0.80
N LEU A 78 13.54 8.42 0.97
CA LEU A 78 13.36 6.96 0.92
C LEU A 78 12.58 6.43 2.14
N ALA A 79 12.71 7.07 3.31
CA ALA A 79 11.92 6.74 4.48
C ALA A 79 10.42 6.99 4.21
N VAL A 80 10.06 8.17 3.68
CA VAL A 80 8.69 8.50 3.27
C VAL A 80 8.16 7.51 2.22
N ARG A 81 8.96 7.21 1.19
CA ARG A 81 8.57 6.23 0.16
C ARG A 81 8.29 4.85 0.75
N SER A 82 9.08 4.41 1.73
CA SER A 82 8.88 3.12 2.39
C SER A 82 7.65 3.11 3.30
N ALA A 83 7.37 4.22 3.99
CA ALA A 83 6.20 4.38 4.84
C ALA A 83 4.86 4.47 4.08
N LEU A 84 4.87 4.90 2.81
CA LEU A 84 3.65 4.94 1.98
C LEU A 84 2.97 3.59 1.80
N ALA A 85 3.75 2.52 1.60
CA ALA A 85 3.22 1.20 1.30
C ALA A 85 2.31 0.64 2.41
N PRO A 86 2.72 0.61 3.69
CA PRO A 86 1.84 0.14 4.77
C PRO A 86 0.68 1.11 5.05
N SER A 87 0.86 2.42 4.92
CA SER A 87 -0.21 3.42 5.21
C SER A 87 -1.39 3.38 4.22
N ARG A 88 -1.18 2.88 2.99
CA ARG A 88 -2.22 2.76 1.95
C ARG A 88 -3.16 1.58 2.15
N LEU A 89 -2.77 0.59 2.95
CA LEU A 89 -3.51 -0.65 3.08
C LEU A 89 -4.39 -0.63 4.33
N PRO A 90 -5.64 -1.13 4.27
CA PRO A 90 -6.43 -1.38 5.45
C PRO A 90 -5.74 -2.42 6.34
N SER A 91 -5.43 -2.07 7.58
CA SER A 91 -4.85 -2.98 8.57
C SER A 91 -5.17 -2.50 9.97
N ALA A 92 -5.03 -3.38 10.98
CA ALA A 92 -5.16 -3.00 12.38
C ALA A 92 -4.09 -1.98 12.82
N THR A 93 -2.97 -1.89 12.10
CA THR A 93 -1.85 -0.97 12.38
C THR A 93 -1.89 0.31 11.57
N ARG A 94 -2.87 0.48 10.66
CA ARG A 94 -2.91 1.58 9.69
C ARG A 94 -2.78 2.95 10.34
N GLU A 95 -3.45 3.16 11.46
CA GLU A 95 -3.39 4.41 12.21
C GLU A 95 -1.97 4.73 12.70
N ALA A 96 -1.27 3.74 13.26
CA ALA A 96 0.13 3.89 13.65
C ALA A 96 1.05 4.14 12.44
N ASP A 97 0.77 3.46 11.32
CA ASP A 97 1.52 3.64 10.07
C ASP A 97 1.28 5.04 9.46
N LEU A 98 0.09 5.61 9.59
CA LEU A 98 -0.22 6.99 9.16
C LEU A 98 0.46 8.04 10.03
N ARG A 99 0.50 7.86 11.35
CA ARG A 99 1.24 8.76 12.25
C ARG A 99 2.73 8.76 11.94
N LEU A 100 3.32 7.58 11.75
CA LEU A 100 4.71 7.46 11.33
C LEU A 100 4.96 8.17 9.99
N LEU A 101 4.06 8.03 9.02
CA LEU A 101 4.17 8.74 7.73
C LEU A 101 4.11 10.26 7.92
N ALA A 102 3.22 10.77 8.78
CA ALA A 102 3.14 12.20 9.09
C ALA A 102 4.45 12.73 9.69
N ASP A 103 4.98 12.05 10.71
CA ASP A 103 6.25 12.42 11.34
C ASP A 103 7.41 12.46 10.34
N LEU A 104 7.45 11.52 9.39
CA LEU A 104 8.46 11.48 8.34
C LEU A 104 8.30 12.61 7.33
N VAL A 105 7.08 12.97 6.96
CA VAL A 105 6.79 14.08 6.03
C VAL A 105 7.16 15.42 6.65
N GLU A 106 6.94 15.62 7.95
CA GLU A 106 7.35 16.84 8.65
C GLU A 106 8.88 17.03 8.67
N ARG A 107 9.63 15.92 8.69
CA ARG A 107 11.10 15.93 8.65
C ARG A 107 11.69 16.00 7.24
N LEU A 108 10.87 15.90 6.19
CA LEU A 108 11.33 15.90 4.82
C LEU A 108 11.79 17.32 4.44
N PRO A 109 13.07 17.53 4.07
CA PRO A 109 13.56 18.84 3.65
C PRO A 109 12.78 19.37 2.45
N PRO A 110 12.49 20.68 2.37
CA PRO A 110 11.70 21.27 1.28
C PRO A 110 12.33 21.07 -0.10
N GLU A 111 13.66 20.98 -0.19
CA GLU A 111 14.40 20.66 -1.41
C GLU A 111 14.17 19.23 -1.92
N ASN A 112 13.63 18.34 -1.09
CA ASN A 112 13.28 16.97 -1.44
C ASN A 112 11.78 16.83 -1.82
N ASP A 113 11.23 17.79 -2.56
CA ASP A 113 9.87 17.68 -3.09
C ASP A 113 9.81 16.64 -4.21
N THR A 114 9.32 15.47 -3.83
CA THR A 114 9.35 14.24 -4.60
C THR A 114 7.93 13.75 -4.81
N ASP A 115 7.70 12.92 -5.82
CA ASP A 115 6.36 12.37 -6.09
C ASP A 115 5.79 11.64 -4.86
N TYR A 116 6.62 10.88 -4.14
CA TYR A 116 6.20 10.20 -2.92
C TYR A 116 5.95 11.16 -1.74
N GLY A 117 6.63 12.31 -1.67
CA GLY A 117 6.29 13.36 -0.69
C GLY A 117 4.92 13.96 -0.95
N ARG A 118 4.58 14.22 -2.22
CA ARG A 118 3.25 14.69 -2.63
C ARG A 118 2.17 13.65 -2.36
N ASP A 119 2.40 12.40 -2.74
CA ASP A 119 1.51 11.28 -2.46
C ASP A 119 1.22 11.11 -0.96
N ALA A 120 2.26 11.25 -0.12
CA ALA A 120 2.12 11.14 1.33
C ALA A 120 1.24 12.26 1.91
N ARG A 121 1.47 13.51 1.49
CA ARG A 121 0.63 14.65 1.91
C ARG A 121 -0.81 14.49 1.45
N ALA A 122 -1.04 14.00 0.23
CA ALA A 122 -2.39 13.71 -0.27
C ALA A 122 -3.09 12.67 0.61
N LEU A 123 -2.42 11.54 0.89
CA LEU A 123 -2.95 10.47 1.74
C LEU A 123 -3.28 10.96 3.16
N LEU A 124 -2.43 11.80 3.76
CA LEU A 124 -2.65 12.38 5.10
C LEU A 124 -3.78 13.43 5.10
N GLY A 125 -3.97 14.14 3.98
CA GLY A 125 -5.07 15.10 3.80
C GLY A 125 -6.43 14.45 3.62
N GLU A 126 -6.50 13.26 3.02
CA GLU A 126 -7.72 12.48 2.85
C GLU A 126 -8.31 12.03 4.20
N GLY A 127 -7.47 11.61 5.16
CA GLY A 127 -7.91 11.20 6.49
C GLY A 127 -8.59 12.32 7.30
N ARG A 128 -8.26 13.59 7.03
CA ARG A 128 -8.88 14.73 7.73
C ARG A 128 -10.29 15.07 7.24
N ARG A 129 -10.71 14.55 6.08
CA ARG A 129 -12.03 14.85 5.50
C ARG A 129 -13.13 13.90 5.98
N THR A 130 -12.79 12.78 6.58
CA THR A 130 -13.75 11.74 7.00
C THR A 130 -14.32 11.91 8.41
N ASP A 131 -13.79 12.82 9.22
CA ASP A 131 -14.29 13.09 10.59
C ASP A 131 -15.24 14.30 10.67
N GLY A 132 -15.79 14.74 9.53
CA GLY A 132 -16.92 15.67 9.54
C GLY A 132 -18.08 15.03 10.31
N PRO A 133 -18.73 15.76 11.25
CA PRO A 133 -19.79 15.17 12.06
C PRO A 133 -20.85 14.61 11.11
N LEU A 134 -21.11 13.31 11.24
CA LEU A 134 -22.38 12.74 10.82
C LEU A 134 -23.44 13.40 11.71
N GLU A 135 -23.79 14.66 11.42
CA GLU A 135 -24.99 15.31 11.92
C GLU A 135 -26.15 14.49 11.39
N SER A 136 -26.45 13.49 12.20
CA SER A 136 -27.62 12.63 12.17
C SER A 136 -28.79 13.46 12.69
N ASP A 137 -29.09 14.56 12.01
CA ASP A 137 -30.28 15.36 12.25
C ASP A 137 -31.26 15.17 11.08
N GLU A 138 -31.47 13.89 10.73
CA GLU A 138 -32.64 13.45 9.98
C GLU A 138 -33.75 13.06 10.96
N LEU A 139 -34.13 14.04 11.78
CA LEU A 139 -35.42 14.11 12.43
C LEU A 139 -36.40 14.71 11.41
N CYS A 140 -37.00 13.89 10.54
CA CYS A 140 -38.42 14.03 10.17
C CYS A 140 -38.97 12.92 9.26
N ARG A 141 -39.83 12.10 9.89
CA ARG A 141 -41.10 11.57 9.35
C ARG A 141 -41.06 10.38 8.39
N ALA A 142 -41.34 9.21 8.98
CA ALA A 142 -42.20 8.23 8.35
C ALA A 142 -43.59 8.84 8.03
N PRO A 143 -44.24 8.37 6.96
CA PRO A 143 -45.61 7.94 7.11
C PRO A 143 -45.73 6.42 6.88
N VAL A 144 -46.35 5.82 7.89
CA VAL A 144 -47.06 4.56 7.87
C VAL A 144 -47.87 4.41 6.58
N GLY A 145 -47.67 3.31 5.86
CA GLY A 145 -48.71 2.74 4.98
C GLY A 145 -48.26 2.33 3.59
N ALA A 146 -47.91 1.05 3.42
CA ALA A 146 -48.56 0.14 2.47
C ALA A 146 -47.82 -1.21 2.41
N ARG A 147 -48.47 -2.26 2.90
CA ARG A 147 -48.16 -3.66 2.55
C ARG A 147 -48.68 -3.95 1.10
N PRO A 148 -48.68 -5.21 0.63
CA PRO A 148 -47.58 -5.95 0.03
C PRO A 148 -47.93 -6.40 -1.41
N ARG A 149 -46.97 -6.81 -2.24
CA ARG A 149 -47.26 -7.74 -3.36
C ARG A 149 -46.19 -8.81 -3.49
N ARG A 150 -46.53 -9.99 -3.00
CA ARG A 150 -46.05 -11.28 -3.50
C ARG A 150 -46.41 -11.36 -4.99
N GLY A 151 -45.42 -11.56 -5.84
CA GLY A 151 -45.55 -12.02 -7.22
C GLY A 151 -44.71 -13.29 -7.40
N PRO A 152 -45.14 -14.25 -8.23
CA PRO A 152 -44.76 -15.65 -8.11
C PRO A 152 -43.46 -16.02 -8.82
N ALA A 153 -42.92 -17.15 -8.38
CA ALA A 153 -41.84 -17.91 -8.98
C ALA A 153 -42.04 -18.13 -10.48
N THR A 154 -40.94 -18.04 -11.22
CA THR A 154 -40.79 -18.73 -12.51
C THR A 154 -39.60 -19.66 -12.41
N ASP A 155 -39.91 -20.94 -12.23
CA ASP A 155 -39.06 -22.04 -12.64
C ASP A 155 -38.86 -21.97 -14.15
N GLY A 156 -37.60 -21.96 -14.57
CA GLY A 156 -37.18 -21.97 -15.97
C GLY A 156 -36.11 -23.03 -16.18
N ALA A 157 -36.54 -24.29 -16.14
CA ALA A 157 -35.77 -25.44 -16.60
C ALA A 157 -35.57 -25.39 -18.13
N SER A 158 -34.35 -25.64 -18.62
CA SER A 158 -33.98 -26.20 -19.94
C SER A 158 -32.71 -25.53 -20.47
N SER A 159 -31.77 -26.17 -21.16
CA SER A 159 -31.57 -27.56 -21.59
C SER A 159 -30.29 -27.54 -22.44
N ARG A 160 -29.65 -28.70 -22.57
CA ARG A 160 -28.90 -29.16 -23.76
C ARG A 160 -27.48 -28.68 -24.05
N ARG A 161 -26.60 -29.70 -23.97
CA ARG A 161 -25.79 -30.29 -25.06
C ARG A 161 -24.67 -29.42 -25.68
N GLY A 162 -23.44 -29.90 -25.46
CA GLY A 162 -22.82 -30.76 -26.50
C GLY A 162 -21.45 -30.33 -27.02
N ARG A 163 -20.59 -31.35 -27.19
CA ARG A 163 -19.50 -31.48 -28.20
C ARG A 163 -18.28 -30.57 -27.94
N ARG A 164 -17.04 -31.03 -27.87
CA ARG A 164 -16.33 -32.22 -28.38
C ARG A 164 -15.13 -32.47 -27.46
#